data_AF-A0A7X6ULV0-F1
#
_entry.id   AF-A0A7X6ULV0-F1
#
_cell.length_a   1.000
_cell.length_b   1.000
_cell.length_c   1.000
_cell.angle_alpha   90.00
_cell.angle_beta   90.00
_cell.angle_gamma   90.00
#
_symmetry.space_group_name_H-M   'P 1'
#
loop_
_entity.id
_entity.type
_entity.pdbx_description
1 polymer ?
#
loop_
_entity_poly.entity_id
_entity_poly.type
_entity_poly.pdbx_seq_one_letter_code
_entity_poly.pdbx_strand_id
1 'polypeptide(L)'
;MDTKLGYAAGAGPEGVKLWPAYLCFVIFGILMPFSRPEFKFTTLIYSLIIAFVVGLLAVNLLIVAFNSGNAAVRQADGGFAREAVGTGMLFMIPFTILAILALAILGWNAVMPFASAAITTAAATAGTEAMKRGAQGLKNVMIPTLVAMVLSTVWMMLTGIIP
;
A
#
# COMPACT_ATOMS: atom_id res chain seq x y z
N MET A 1 -13.93 33.67 5.92
CA MET A 1 -12.53 33.35 5.59
C MET A 1 -12.52 31.94 5.03
N ASP A 2 -12.68 31.83 3.72
CA ASP A 2 -12.58 30.55 3.00
C ASP A 2 -11.12 30.15 2.88
N THR A 3 -10.69 29.24 3.74
CA THR A 3 -9.40 28.56 3.60
C THR A 3 -9.46 27.68 2.36
N LYS A 4 -9.08 28.25 1.21
CA LYS A 4 -8.69 27.51 0.01
C LYS A 4 -7.48 26.66 0.38
N LEU A 5 -7.73 25.42 0.83
CA LEU A 5 -6.73 24.37 0.88
C LEU A 5 -6.07 24.29 -0.50
N GLY A 6 -4.76 24.53 -0.52
CA GLY A 6 -3.97 24.71 -1.72
C GLY A 6 -4.31 23.67 -2.77
N TYR A 7 -4.73 24.16 -3.94
CA TYR A 7 -4.81 23.39 -5.16
C TYR A 7 -3.44 22.73 -5.40
N ALA A 8 -3.32 21.45 -5.04
CA ALA A 8 -2.28 20.62 -5.61
C ALA A 8 -2.62 20.54 -7.10
N ALA A 9 -1.84 21.26 -7.92
CA ALA A 9 -1.83 21.06 -9.35
C ALA A 9 -1.83 19.55 -9.59
N GLY A 10 -2.80 19.07 -10.39
CA GLY A 10 -2.84 17.66 -10.80
C GLY A 10 -1.45 17.27 -11.28
N ALA A 11 -1.03 16.04 -10.95
CA ALA A 11 0.24 15.55 -11.47
C ALA A 11 0.24 15.78 -12.99
N GLY A 12 1.33 16.32 -13.51
CA GLY A 12 1.46 16.58 -14.95
C GLY A 12 1.21 15.30 -15.78
N PRO A 13 1.21 15.40 -17.11
CA PRO A 13 0.87 14.30 -18.02
C PRO A 13 1.67 13.00 -17.84
N GLU A 14 2.73 13.01 -17.02
CA GLU A 14 3.35 11.80 -16.48
C GLU A 14 2.51 11.23 -15.33
N GLY A 15 1.52 10.41 -15.68
CA GLY A 15 0.67 9.71 -14.71
C GLY A 15 1.47 9.03 -13.59
N VAL A 16 0.92 9.07 -12.37
CA VAL A 16 1.60 8.58 -11.16
C VAL A 16 2.02 7.12 -11.32
N LYS A 17 3.32 6.88 -11.14
CA LYS A 17 3.97 5.59 -11.34
C LYS A 17 3.67 4.66 -10.15
N LEU A 18 2.91 3.59 -10.37
CA LEU A 18 2.54 2.60 -9.34
C LEU A 18 3.63 1.54 -9.06
N TRP A 19 4.64 1.44 -9.93
CA TRP A 19 5.71 0.44 -9.80
C TRP A 19 6.52 0.50 -8.49
N PRO A 20 6.77 1.66 -7.83
CA PRO A 20 7.49 1.67 -6.56
C PRO A 20 6.77 0.90 -5.47
N ALA A 21 5.42 0.95 -5.47
CA ALA A 21 4.60 0.20 -4.53
C ALA A 21 4.80 -1.32 -4.73
N TYR A 22 4.72 -1.79 -5.97
CA TYR A 22 4.91 -3.21 -6.30
C TYR A 22 6.31 -3.69 -5.94
N LEU A 23 7.34 -2.87 -6.13
CA LEU A 23 8.68 -3.21 -5.66
C LEU A 23 8.76 -3.35 -4.15
N CYS A 24 8.08 -2.49 -3.38
CA CYS A 24 8.02 -2.63 -1.92
C CYS A 24 7.42 -3.98 -1.52
N PHE A 25 6.30 -4.38 -2.14
CA PHE A 25 5.70 -5.69 -1.92
C PHE A 25 6.64 -6.84 -2.28
N VAL A 26 7.32 -6.77 -3.44
CA VAL A 26 8.30 -7.78 -3.86
C VAL A 26 9.43 -7.89 -2.84
N ILE A 27 9.96 -6.77 -2.35
CA ILE A 27 11.00 -6.76 -1.31
C ILE A 27 10.49 -7.43 -0.04
N PHE A 28 9.30 -7.09 0.44
CA PHE A 28 8.70 -7.78 1.61
C PHE A 28 8.58 -9.29 1.36
N GLY A 29 8.19 -9.72 0.16
CA GLY A 29 8.15 -11.13 -0.24
C GLY A 29 9.53 -11.80 -0.20
N ILE A 30 10.58 -11.12 -0.65
CA ILE A 30 11.97 -11.63 -0.60
C ILE A 30 12.47 -11.74 0.84
N LEU A 31 12.13 -10.79 1.70
CA LEU A 31 12.57 -10.77 3.10
C LEU A 31 11.93 -11.88 3.96
N MET A 32 10.73 -12.36 3.58
CA MET A 32 9.99 -13.37 4.33
C MET A 32 10.76 -14.68 4.64
N PRO A 33 11.39 -15.39 3.69
CA PRO A 33 12.14 -16.62 3.99
C PRO A 33 13.33 -16.38 4.92
N PHE A 34 13.97 -15.21 4.87
CA PHE A 34 15.07 -14.84 5.77
C PHE A 34 14.60 -14.50 7.19
N SER A 35 13.30 -14.25 7.36
CA SER A 35 12.68 -14.07 8.65
C SER A 35 12.32 -15.41 9.34
N ARG A 36 12.55 -16.56 8.69
CA ARG A 36 12.27 -17.89 9.24
C ARG A 36 13.57 -18.56 9.74
N PRO A 37 13.50 -19.47 10.74
CA PRO A 37 14.67 -20.19 11.23
C PRO A 37 15.35 -21.07 10.17
N GLU A 38 14.56 -21.65 9.27
CA GLU A 38 15.03 -22.48 8.17
C GLU A 38 14.73 -21.81 6.83
N PHE A 39 15.77 -21.60 6.02
CA PHE A 39 15.59 -21.11 4.66
C PHE A 39 15.14 -22.25 3.75
N LYS A 40 13.95 -22.12 3.18
CA LYS A 40 13.44 -23.03 2.14
C LYS A 40 13.13 -22.25 0.88
N PHE A 41 13.59 -22.76 -0.26
CA PHE A 41 13.35 -22.14 -1.56
C PHE A 41 11.86 -22.12 -1.92
N THR A 42 11.09 -23.10 -1.45
CA THR A 42 9.63 -23.14 -1.57
C THR A 42 8.97 -21.94 -0.88
N THR A 43 9.43 -21.57 0.32
CA THR A 43 8.93 -20.42 1.08
C THR A 43 9.19 -19.12 0.33
N LEU A 44 10.36 -18.97 -0.30
CA LEU A 44 10.69 -17.81 -1.14
C LEU A 44 9.74 -17.68 -2.34
N ILE A 45 9.48 -18.78 -3.06
CA ILE A 45 8.58 -18.76 -4.22
C ILE A 45 7.16 -18.37 -3.78
N TYR A 46 6.63 -19.03 -2.74
CA TYR A 46 5.28 -18.74 -2.25
C TYR A 46 5.17 -17.33 -1.71
N SER A 47 6.16 -16.83 -0.96
CA SER A 47 6.14 -15.47 -0.42
C SER A 47 6.20 -14.41 -1.52
N LEU A 48 6.95 -14.65 -2.60
CA LEU A 48 6.98 -13.79 -3.78
C LEU A 48 5.65 -13.75 -4.53
N ILE A 49 5.03 -14.91 -4.74
CA ILE A 49 3.71 -15.00 -5.40
C ILE A 49 2.68 -14.27 -4.55
N ILE A 50 2.66 -14.53 -3.25
CA ILE A 50 1.71 -13.87 -2.33
C ILE A 50 1.99 -12.37 -2.28
N ALA A 51 3.25 -11.92 -2.21
CA ALA A 51 3.65 -10.50 -2.28
C ALA A 51 3.07 -9.81 -3.50
N PHE A 52 3.25 -10.42 -4.65
CA PHE A 52 2.79 -9.87 -5.91
C PHE A 52 1.26 -9.81 -5.97
N VAL A 53 0.57 -10.89 -5.60
CA VAL A 53 -0.90 -10.95 -5.57
C VAL A 53 -1.48 -9.92 -4.59
N VAL A 54 -0.96 -9.84 -3.37
CA VAL A 54 -1.44 -8.88 -2.37
C VAL A 54 -1.12 -7.45 -2.78
N GLY A 55 0.05 -7.19 -3.37
CA GLY A 55 0.36 -5.87 -3.91
C GLY A 55 -0.61 -5.43 -5.01
N LEU A 56 -0.92 -6.32 -5.96
CA LEU A 56 -1.93 -6.08 -6.98
C LEU A 56 -3.31 -5.85 -6.37
N LEU A 57 -3.73 -6.68 -5.41
CA LEU A 57 -5.01 -6.52 -4.74
C LEU A 57 -5.09 -5.20 -3.96
N ALA A 58 -4.02 -4.82 -3.25
CA ALA A 58 -3.98 -3.59 -2.46
C ALA A 58 -4.21 -2.36 -3.34
N VAL A 59 -3.46 -2.25 -4.42
CA VAL A 59 -3.58 -1.11 -5.34
C VAL A 59 -4.96 -1.10 -6.01
N ASN A 60 -5.41 -2.23 -6.54
CA ASN A 60 -6.67 -2.30 -7.27
C ASN A 60 -7.89 -2.09 -6.37
N LEU A 61 -7.92 -2.69 -5.17
CA LEU A 61 -9.02 -2.51 -4.22
C LEU A 61 -9.13 -1.06 -3.76
N LEU A 62 -8.01 -0.39 -3.50
CA LEU A 62 -8.03 1.03 -3.14
C LEU A 62 -8.54 1.90 -4.30
N ILE A 63 -8.10 1.64 -5.54
CA ILE A 63 -8.58 2.37 -6.71
C ILE A 63 -10.10 2.18 -6.89
N VAL A 64 -10.58 0.93 -6.80
CA VAL A 64 -12.01 0.61 -6.90
C VAL A 64 -12.81 1.24 -5.76
N ALA A 65 -12.29 1.20 -4.53
CA ALA A 65 -12.91 1.83 -3.36
C ALA A 65 -13.06 3.35 -3.54
N PHE A 66 -12.01 4.05 -3.98
CA PHE A 66 -12.10 5.48 -4.21
C PHE A 66 -13.02 5.84 -5.38
N ASN A 67 -12.97 5.08 -6.47
CA ASN A 67 -13.81 5.31 -7.64
C ASN A 67 -15.31 5.07 -7.37
N SER A 68 -15.64 4.03 -6.62
CA SER A 68 -17.03 3.72 -6.24
C SER A 68 -17.55 4.67 -5.17
N GLY A 69 -16.70 5.06 -4.22
CA GLY A 69 -17.05 6.02 -3.17
C GLY A 69 -17.24 7.45 -3.66
N ASN A 70 -16.64 7.84 -4.79
CA ASN A 70 -16.59 9.23 -5.24
C ASN A 70 -16.95 9.38 -6.73
N ALA A 71 -18.14 8.93 -7.13
CA ALA A 71 -18.61 9.00 -8.51
C ALA A 71 -18.53 10.42 -9.11
N ALA A 72 -18.86 11.45 -8.33
CA ALA A 72 -18.79 12.85 -8.78
C ALA A 72 -17.34 13.31 -9.08
N VAL A 73 -16.37 12.92 -8.24
CA VAL A 73 -14.96 13.25 -8.45
C VAL A 73 -14.39 12.45 -9.62
N ARG A 74 -14.78 11.17 -9.75
CA ARG A 74 -14.39 10.33 -10.88
C ARG A 74 -14.88 10.87 -12.23
N GLN A 75 -16.07 11.48 -12.27
CA GLN A 75 -16.60 12.10 -13.48
C GLN A 75 -15.84 13.39 -13.86
N ALA A 76 -15.34 14.13 -12.87
CA ALA A 76 -14.54 15.33 -13.08
C ALA A 76 -13.06 15.02 -13.41
N ASP A 77 -12.50 13.99 -12.78
CA ASP A 77 -11.13 13.51 -12.98
C ASP A 77 -11.11 11.96 -12.90
N GLY A 78 -11.04 11.31 -14.07
CA GLY A 78 -10.98 9.86 -14.17
C GLY A 78 -9.65 9.24 -13.67
N GLY A 79 -8.59 10.04 -13.55
CA GLY A 79 -7.28 9.62 -13.07
C GLY A 79 -7.10 9.75 -11.56
N PHE A 80 -7.93 10.58 -10.92
CA PHE A 80 -7.90 10.93 -9.50
C PHE A 80 -7.53 9.77 -8.55
N ALA A 81 -8.26 8.65 -8.62
CA ALA A 81 -8.08 7.53 -7.69
C ALA A 81 -6.70 6.86 -7.86
N ARG A 82 -6.22 6.75 -9.11
CA ARG A 82 -4.93 6.15 -9.40
C ARG A 82 -3.79 7.03 -8.91
N GLU A 83 -3.94 8.34 -9.04
CA GLU A 83 -2.95 9.28 -8.55
C GLU A 83 -2.93 9.35 -7.02
N ALA A 84 -4.10 9.40 -6.37
CA ALA A 84 -4.20 9.37 -4.91
C ALA A 84 -3.57 8.09 -4.32
N VAL A 85 -3.88 6.93 -4.89
CA VAL A 85 -3.29 5.64 -4.48
C VAL A 85 -1.80 5.62 -4.77
N GLY A 86 -1.35 6.04 -5.95
CA GLY A 86 0.06 6.03 -6.30
C GLY A 86 0.90 6.91 -5.37
N THR A 87 0.43 8.13 -5.09
CA THR A 87 1.11 9.04 -4.16
C THR A 87 1.09 8.49 -2.72
N GLY A 88 -0.05 7.94 -2.28
CA GLY A 88 -0.16 7.32 -0.96
C GLY A 88 0.79 6.13 -0.78
N MET A 89 0.92 5.28 -1.80
CA MET A 89 1.77 4.08 -1.76
C MET A 89 3.26 4.38 -1.71
N LEU A 90 3.71 5.59 -2.06
CA LEU A 90 5.12 5.97 -1.87
C LEU A 90 5.55 5.92 -0.39
N PHE A 91 4.60 6.05 0.54
CA PHE A 91 4.87 5.92 1.97
C PHE A 91 5.23 4.48 2.38
N MET A 92 5.11 3.48 1.51
CA MET A 92 5.63 2.13 1.79
C MET A 92 7.16 2.06 1.80
N ILE A 93 7.82 2.95 1.05
CA ILE A 93 9.28 2.95 0.88
C ILE A 93 10.04 3.03 2.21
N PRO A 94 9.77 4.00 3.12
CA PRO A 94 10.48 4.07 4.39
C PRO A 94 10.31 2.81 5.24
N PHE A 95 9.11 2.21 5.31
CA PHE A 95 8.89 0.96 6.05
C PHE A 95 9.61 -0.23 5.43
N THR A 96 9.73 -0.26 4.11
CA THR A 96 10.47 -1.30 3.39
C THR A 96 11.96 -1.21 3.73
N ILE A 97 12.53 0.00 3.73
CA ILE A 97 13.91 0.25 4.15
C ILE A 97 14.10 -0.19 5.61
N LEU A 98 13.19 0.22 6.51
CA LEU A 98 13.24 -0.18 7.92
C LEU A 98 13.18 -1.70 8.10
N ALA A 99 12.38 -2.41 7.31
CA ALA A 99 12.33 -3.87 7.36
C ALA A 99 13.66 -4.52 6.93
N ILE A 100 14.30 -3.99 5.88
CA ILE A 100 15.63 -4.47 5.45
C ILE A 100 16.64 -4.23 6.58
N LEU A 101 16.68 -3.01 7.15
CA LEU A 101 17.62 -2.68 8.22
C LEU A 101 17.40 -3.54 9.47
N ALA A 102 16.14 -3.72 9.86
CA ALA A 102 15.78 -4.54 11.01
C ALA A 102 16.23 -5.99 10.82
N LEU A 103 15.99 -6.58 9.65
CA LEU A 103 16.35 -7.96 9.39
C LEU A 103 17.86 -8.15 9.16
N ALA A 104 18.46 -7.35 8.29
CA ALA A 104 19.82 -7.57 7.80
C ALA A 104 20.91 -6.99 8.72
N ILE A 105 20.63 -5.89 9.44
CA ILE A 105 21.63 -5.24 10.31
C ILE A 105 21.39 -5.59 11.77
N LEU A 106 20.14 -5.50 12.23
CA LEU A 106 19.81 -5.71 13.65
C LEU A 106 19.51 -7.17 13.99
N GLY A 107 19.29 -8.02 12.99
CA GLY A 107 18.88 -9.42 13.20
C GLY A 107 17.48 -9.56 13.81
N TRP A 108 16.64 -8.53 13.69
CA TRP A 108 15.29 -8.52 14.24
C TRP A 108 14.29 -9.10 13.24
N ASN A 109 13.52 -10.08 13.69
CA ASN A 109 12.42 -10.65 12.91
C ASN A 109 11.18 -9.73 12.93
N ALA A 110 11.28 -8.59 12.23
CA ALA A 110 10.28 -7.54 12.22
C ALA A 110 9.68 -7.27 10.83
N VAL A 111 9.92 -8.15 9.85
CA VAL A 111 9.41 -7.98 8.47
C VAL A 111 7.88 -7.86 8.45
N MET A 112 7.18 -8.72 9.20
CA MET A 112 5.72 -8.72 9.29
C MET A 112 5.12 -7.41 9.85
N PRO A 113 5.53 -6.89 11.03
CA PRO A 113 4.99 -5.63 11.54
C PRO A 113 5.31 -4.43 10.63
N PHE A 114 6.49 -4.39 9.99
CA PHE A 114 6.80 -3.33 9.03
C PHE A 114 5.95 -3.40 7.77
N ALA A 115 5.67 -4.59 7.23
CA ALA A 115 4.78 -4.75 6.08
C ALA A 115 3.34 -4.29 6.40
N SER A 116 2.82 -4.65 7.57
CA SER A 116 1.48 -4.23 8.01
C SER A 116 1.40 -2.71 8.22
N ALA A 117 2.41 -2.12 8.86
CA ALA A 117 2.51 -0.68 9.02
C ALA A 117 2.59 0.05 7.67
N ALA A 118 3.40 -0.48 6.74
CA ALA A 118 3.53 0.06 5.38
C ALA A 118 2.18 0.13 4.66
N ILE A 119 1.43 -0.98 4.64
CA ILE A 119 0.12 -1.06 3.95
C ILE A 119 -0.88 -0.10 4.60
N THR A 120 -0.92 -0.07 5.94
CA THR A 120 -1.85 0.77 6.70
C THR A 120 -1.58 2.25 6.48
N THR A 121 -0.31 2.67 6.62
CA THR A 121 0.08 4.06 6.38
C THR A 121 -0.14 4.45 4.93
N ALA A 122 0.23 3.60 3.96
CA ALA A 122 0.02 3.88 2.55
C ALA A 122 -1.46 4.08 2.20
N ALA A 123 -2.34 3.21 2.72
CA ALA A 123 -3.78 3.33 2.49
C ALA A 123 -4.38 4.58 3.16
N ALA A 124 -3.96 4.88 4.39
CA ALA A 124 -4.37 6.09 5.10
C ALA A 124 -3.94 7.35 4.33
N THR A 125 -2.68 7.41 3.88
CA THR A 125 -2.18 8.52 3.08
C THR A 125 -2.88 8.62 1.73
N ALA A 126 -3.16 7.51 1.06
CA ALA A 126 -3.96 7.50 -0.16
C ALA A 126 -5.35 8.12 0.07
N GLY A 127 -5.97 7.86 1.23
CA GLY A 127 -7.22 8.51 1.63
C GLY A 127 -7.07 10.02 1.81
N THR A 128 -5.97 10.48 2.41
CA THR A 128 -5.70 11.92 2.53
C THR A 128 -5.43 12.59 1.19
N GLU A 129 -4.70 11.94 0.28
CA GLU A 129 -4.46 12.42 -1.08
C GLU A 129 -5.76 12.44 -1.90
N ALA A 130 -6.63 11.46 -1.66
CA ALA A 130 -7.97 11.46 -2.23
C ALA A 130 -8.76 12.71 -1.77
N MET A 131 -8.73 13.01 -0.46
CA MET A 131 -9.43 14.18 0.08
C MET A 131 -8.91 15.51 -0.46
N LYS A 132 -7.59 15.63 -0.67
CA LYS A 132 -6.98 16.84 -1.24
C LYS A 132 -7.47 17.18 -2.64
N ARG A 133 -7.94 16.19 -3.42
CA ARG A 133 -8.42 16.42 -4.80
C ARG A 133 -9.93 16.34 -4.91
N GLY A 134 -10.64 16.60 -3.82
CA GLY A 134 -12.09 16.84 -3.82
C GLY A 134 -12.95 15.67 -3.35
N ALA A 135 -12.36 14.52 -3.02
CA ALA A 135 -13.14 13.42 -2.43
C ALA A 135 -13.49 13.74 -0.97
N GLN A 136 -14.76 13.98 -0.66
CA GLN A 136 -15.18 14.35 0.70
C GLN A 136 -15.95 13.24 1.42
N GLY A 137 -15.80 13.22 2.74
CA GLY A 137 -16.56 12.36 3.66
C GLY A 137 -15.72 11.31 4.38
N LEU A 138 -16.24 10.86 5.53
CA LEU A 138 -15.60 9.88 6.42
C LEU A 138 -15.27 8.54 5.72
N LYS A 139 -16.04 8.19 4.68
CA LYS A 139 -15.82 7.03 3.81
C LYS A 139 -14.42 6.98 3.17
N ASN A 140 -13.82 8.13 2.87
CA ASN A 140 -12.50 8.21 2.22
C ASN A 140 -11.35 7.94 3.19
N VAL A 141 -11.63 7.88 4.48
CA VAL A 141 -10.67 7.45 5.51
C VAL A 141 -11.01 6.04 5.98
N MET A 142 -12.29 5.74 6.20
CA MET A 142 -12.73 4.43 6.70
C MET A 142 -12.50 3.30 5.70
N ILE A 143 -12.86 3.48 4.43
CA ILE A 143 -12.77 2.39 3.45
C ILE A 143 -11.30 1.99 3.20
N PRO A 144 -10.35 2.91 2.97
CA PRO A 144 -8.94 2.54 2.82
C PRO A 144 -8.37 1.87 4.07
N THR A 145 -8.76 2.33 5.26
CA THR A 145 -8.34 1.73 6.53
C THR A 145 -8.85 0.30 6.68
N LEU A 146 -10.12 0.05 6.36
CA LEU A 146 -10.70 -1.30 6.38
C LEU A 146 -10.04 -2.22 5.35
N VAL A 147 -9.81 -1.72 4.13
CA VAL A 147 -9.08 -2.45 3.08
C VAL A 147 -7.67 -2.81 3.56
N ALA A 148 -6.96 -1.86 4.18
CA ALA A 148 -5.63 -2.11 4.73
C ALA A 148 -5.67 -3.13 5.87
N MET A 149 -6.61 -3.03 6.81
CA MET A 149 -6.75 -4.00 7.89
C MET A 149 -6.99 -5.42 7.35
N VAL A 150 -7.90 -5.58 6.39
CA VAL A 150 -8.20 -6.87 5.78
C VAL A 150 -6.98 -7.41 5.05
N LEU A 151 -6.32 -6.59 4.22
CA LEU A 151 -5.15 -7.02 3.46
C LEU A 151 -3.96 -7.38 4.36
N SER A 152 -3.68 -6.57 5.38
CA SER A 152 -2.63 -6.87 6.36
C SER A 152 -2.93 -8.16 7.13
N THR A 153 -4.20 -8.38 7.51
CA THR A 153 -4.61 -9.62 8.20
C THR A 153 -4.46 -10.84 7.29
N VAL A 154 -4.96 -10.76 6.05
CA VAL A 154 -4.87 -11.82 5.05
C VAL A 154 -3.40 -12.13 4.72
N TRP A 155 -2.57 -11.10 4.55
CA TRP A 155 -1.13 -11.25 4.37
C TRP A 155 -0.48 -12.03 5.51
N MET A 156 -0.76 -11.64 6.76
CA MET A 156 -0.21 -12.30 7.93
C MET A 156 -0.65 -13.76 8.03
N MET A 157 -1.92 -14.06 7.75
CA MET A 157 -2.42 -15.44 7.73
C MET A 157 -1.73 -16.26 6.64
N LEU A 158 -1.70 -15.75 5.40
CA LEU A 158 -1.09 -16.43 4.27
C LEU A 158 0.37 -16.72 4.53
N THR A 159 1.14 -15.72 4.96
CA THR A 159 2.56 -15.86 5.27
C THR A 159 2.84 -16.74 6.48
N GLY A 160 1.92 -16.80 7.44
CA GLY A 160 1.99 -17.69 8.60
C GLY A 160 1.86 -19.17 8.23
N ILE A 161 1.03 -19.48 7.23
CA ILE A 161 0.72 -20.86 6.78
C ILE A 161 1.78 -21.39 5.79
N ILE A 162 2.64 -20.52 5.22
CA ILE A 162 3.73 -20.96 4.33
C ILE A 162 4.69 -21.90 5.10
N PRO A 163 5.04 -23.07 4.52
CA PRO A 163 5.93 -24.06 5.12
C PRO A 163 7.39 -23.62 5.26
#